data_AF-A0A975BK56-F1
#
_entry.id   AF-A0A975BK56-F1
#
_cell.length_a   1.000
_cell.length_b   1.000
_cell.length_c   1.000
_cell.angle_alpha   90.00
_cell.angle_beta   90.00
_cell.angle_gamma   90.00
#
_symmetry.space_group_name_H-M   'P 1'
#
loop_
_entity.id
_entity.type
_entity.pdbx_description
1 polymer ?
#
loop_
_entity_poly.entity_id
_entity_poly.type
_entity_poly.pdbx_seq_one_letter_code
_entity_poly.pdbx_strand_id
1 'polypeptide(L)'
;MKSFKNEEVRPNFIWEIHPHFKCPVIGACLSIAEHRKLIKKLGYQTKRLTSYELHRIIMEHMNKENRVSLKVERYLRHKYQNSVSSLFDLDADQFMEEWRNAFRQGDLDGPFYVAAIRKNLSEEHLKEIFGEIHMLSHAHLAEVMQARRDLTLQQKANEKLARLLNREKESHKKAKKENSNLKDALHDMRCFTEKRNSFSQDRVLKEKRVRDLEAENIALREKVREADKAVSDRTMRLELENQRLRTQISDMKTANHGLANEMSGLISQLSGFIRCEDGCNEECPRFRICAKRILIVGGITRIKHLYRHLIESAGGEFDYHDGYMRNGKENLEVRVRRSDLIICPVDCNSHGAALKVKKLCRKHNKTVRMLPSSSLSAISGALFDVAESVKN
;
A
#
# COMPACT_ATOMS: atom_id res chain seq x y z
N MET A 1 58.05 -69.62 95.49
CA MET A 1 57.87 -69.37 94.04
C MET A 1 57.33 -70.64 93.38
N LYS A 2 56.00 -70.77 93.22
CA LYS A 2 55.41 -71.78 92.35
C LYS A 2 55.13 -71.08 91.02
N SER A 3 55.95 -71.42 90.02
CA SER A 3 55.76 -70.98 88.64
C SER A 3 54.51 -71.70 88.09
N PHE A 4 53.37 -71.02 88.09
CA PHE A 4 52.20 -71.47 87.33
C PHE A 4 52.54 -71.31 85.84
N LYS A 5 52.75 -72.43 85.16
CA LYS A 5 52.76 -72.46 83.70
C LYS A 5 51.33 -72.12 83.25
N ASN A 6 51.15 -70.97 82.61
CA ASN A 6 49.94 -70.69 81.84
C ASN A 6 49.83 -71.77 80.75
N GLU A 7 48.86 -72.68 80.88
CA GLU A 7 48.41 -73.48 79.74
C GLU A 7 47.90 -72.49 78.68
N GLU A 8 48.41 -72.56 77.45
CA GLU A 8 47.91 -71.77 76.33
C GLU A 8 46.42 -72.02 76.16
N VAL A 9 45.59 -71.05 76.55
CA VAL A 9 44.14 -71.16 76.49
C VAL A 9 43.72 -71.04 75.02
N ARG A 10 43.57 -72.18 74.35
CA ARG A 10 43.08 -72.20 72.96
C ARG A 10 41.69 -71.53 72.88
N PRO A 11 41.43 -70.69 71.85
CA PRO A 11 40.10 -70.15 71.60
C PRO A 11 39.07 -71.26 71.42
N ASN A 12 37.81 -71.00 71.79
CA ASN A 12 36.69 -71.85 71.39
C ASN A 12 36.55 -71.83 69.87
N PHE A 13 36.26 -72.98 69.27
CA PHE A 13 35.74 -73.05 67.91
C PHE A 13 34.28 -72.57 67.87
N ILE A 14 33.77 -72.13 66.71
CA ILE A 14 32.39 -71.66 66.57
C ILE A 14 31.32 -72.67 67.03
N TRP A 15 31.61 -73.97 67.01
CA TRP A 15 30.69 -74.99 67.52
C TRP A 15 30.77 -75.20 69.04
N GLU A 16 31.84 -74.73 69.68
CA GLU A 16 32.10 -74.81 71.13
C GLU A 16 31.57 -73.58 71.89
N ILE A 17 31.24 -72.47 71.20
CA ILE A 17 30.75 -71.26 71.87
C ILE A 17 29.38 -71.48 72.53
N HIS A 18 29.06 -70.61 73.50
CA HIS A 18 27.80 -70.65 74.23
C HIS A 18 26.59 -70.66 73.27
N PRO A 19 25.57 -71.53 73.46
CA PRO A 19 24.44 -71.66 72.53
C PRO A 19 23.73 -70.35 72.20
N HIS A 20 23.56 -69.46 73.20
CA HIS A 20 22.93 -68.15 73.01
C HIS A 20 23.74 -67.20 72.11
N PHE A 21 25.05 -67.40 71.97
CA PHE A 21 25.90 -66.58 71.11
C PHE A 21 25.92 -67.07 69.65
N LYS A 22 25.54 -68.32 69.38
CA LYS A 22 25.64 -68.90 68.02
C LYS A 22 24.85 -68.11 66.99
N CYS A 23 23.55 -67.91 67.20
CA CYS A 23 22.71 -67.16 66.26
C CYS A 23 23.15 -65.69 66.13
N PRO A 24 23.34 -64.94 67.24
CA PRO A 24 23.82 -63.56 67.17
C PRO A 24 25.19 -63.40 66.48
N VAL A 25 26.17 -64.25 66.77
CA VAL A 25 27.50 -64.17 66.14
C VAL A 25 27.39 -64.44 64.65
N ILE A 26 26.64 -65.47 64.24
CA ILE A 26 26.41 -65.75 62.82
C ILE A 26 25.63 -64.62 62.14
N GLY A 27 24.63 -64.05 62.82
CA GLY A 27 23.78 -62.99 62.28
C GLY A 27 24.47 -61.62 62.17
N ALA A 28 25.27 -61.24 63.16
CA ALA A 28 25.99 -59.98 63.20
C ALA A 28 27.30 -60.04 62.40
N CYS A 29 28.09 -61.11 62.60
CA CYS A 29 29.43 -61.19 62.02
C CYS A 29 29.45 -61.67 60.55
N LEU A 30 28.33 -62.18 60.01
CA LEU A 30 28.18 -62.53 58.60
C LEU A 30 27.00 -61.81 57.96
N SER A 31 27.28 -61.03 56.91
CA SER A 31 26.24 -60.49 56.04
C SER A 31 25.48 -61.61 55.31
N ILE A 32 24.25 -61.32 54.85
CA ILE A 32 23.47 -62.28 54.05
C ILE A 32 24.19 -62.67 52.74
N ALA A 33 24.99 -61.76 52.17
CA ALA A 33 25.83 -62.06 51.00
C ALA A 33 26.92 -63.09 51.35
N GLU A 34 27.53 -62.97 52.53
CA GLU A 34 28.54 -63.91 53.04
C GLU A 34 27.92 -65.27 53.36
N HIS A 35 26.74 -65.30 54.00
CA HIS A 35 25.96 -66.52 54.21
C HIS A 35 25.79 -67.28 52.89
N ARG A 36 25.33 -66.56 51.85
CA ARG A 36 25.12 -67.13 50.51
C ARG A 36 26.43 -67.65 49.90
N LYS A 37 27.53 -66.91 50.01
CA LYS A 37 28.85 -67.29 49.48
C LYS A 37 29.40 -68.54 50.15
N LEU A 38 29.26 -68.67 51.46
CA LEU A 38 29.74 -69.81 52.23
C LEU A 38 28.98 -71.09 51.86
N ILE A 39 27.64 -71.02 51.85
CA ILE A 39 26.77 -72.16 51.54
C ILE A 39 26.89 -72.58 50.07
N LYS A 40 26.99 -71.63 49.12
CA LYS A 40 27.20 -71.93 47.70
C LYS A 40 28.50 -72.72 47.45
N LYS A 41 29.58 -72.38 48.16
CA LYS A 41 30.88 -73.08 48.05
C LYS A 41 30.84 -74.53 48.53
N LEU A 42 29.77 -74.93 49.25
CA LEU A 42 29.57 -76.27 49.77
C LEU A 42 28.59 -77.11 48.94
N GLY A 43 28.13 -76.59 47.79
CA GLY A 43 27.30 -77.32 46.82
C GLY A 43 25.80 -77.07 46.91
N TYR A 44 25.34 -76.18 47.80
CA TYR A 44 23.92 -75.86 47.95
C TYR A 44 23.42 -74.90 46.86
N GLN A 45 22.18 -75.09 46.40
CA GLN A 45 21.52 -74.18 45.46
C GLN A 45 20.94 -72.97 46.21
N THR A 46 21.59 -71.80 46.07
CA THR A 46 21.26 -70.62 46.91
C THR A 46 20.39 -69.55 46.25
N LYS A 47 20.03 -69.67 44.96
CA LYS A 47 19.38 -68.57 44.20
C LYS A 47 17.96 -68.25 44.68
N ARG A 48 17.22 -69.24 45.17
CA ARG A 48 15.82 -69.09 45.60
C ARG A 48 15.66 -69.00 47.13
N LEU A 49 16.76 -69.04 47.88
CA LEU A 49 16.73 -69.04 49.34
C LEU A 49 16.60 -67.61 49.89
N THR A 50 15.64 -67.43 50.78
CA THR A 50 15.46 -66.24 51.62
C THR A 50 16.62 -66.05 52.59
N SER A 51 16.74 -64.84 53.15
CA SER A 51 17.76 -64.53 54.17
C SER A 51 17.67 -65.46 55.38
N TYR A 52 16.45 -65.79 55.81
CA TYR A 52 16.22 -66.70 56.94
C TYR A 52 16.63 -68.15 56.61
N GLU A 53 16.31 -68.65 55.42
CA GLU A 53 16.70 -70.01 55.01
C GLU A 53 18.23 -70.16 54.93
N LEU A 54 18.93 -69.15 54.40
CA LEU A 54 20.39 -69.13 54.38
C LEU A 54 20.98 -69.18 55.79
N HIS A 55 20.44 -68.37 56.71
CA HIS A 55 20.85 -68.37 58.11
C HIS A 55 20.57 -69.70 58.81
N ARG A 56 19.37 -70.26 58.62
CA ARG A 56 18.95 -71.55 59.16
C ARG A 56 19.88 -72.68 58.74
N ILE A 57 20.24 -72.79 57.45
CA ILE A 57 21.15 -73.84 56.96
C ILE A 57 22.51 -73.77 57.67
N ILE A 58 23.06 -72.57 57.87
CA ILE A 58 24.31 -72.42 58.63
C ILE A 58 24.08 -72.88 60.07
N MET A 59 23.05 -72.37 60.74
CA MET A 59 22.75 -72.67 62.15
C MET A 59 22.56 -74.16 62.44
N GLU A 60 21.92 -74.91 61.54
CA GLU A 60 21.76 -76.38 61.65
C GLU A 60 23.10 -77.12 61.79
N HIS A 61 24.20 -76.51 61.33
CA HIS A 61 25.54 -77.08 61.35
C HIS A 61 26.46 -76.49 62.42
N MET A 62 26.00 -75.55 63.27
CA MET A 62 26.86 -74.88 64.27
C MET A 62 26.96 -75.63 65.61
N ASN A 63 26.41 -76.84 65.73
CA ASN A 63 26.42 -77.59 66.99
C ASN A 63 27.58 -78.59 67.14
N LYS A 64 28.23 -78.97 66.04
CA LYS A 64 29.37 -79.90 66.01
C LYS A 64 30.34 -79.52 64.90
N GLU A 65 31.54 -80.08 64.94
CA GLU A 65 32.49 -79.98 63.83
C GLU A 65 31.94 -80.69 62.57
N ASN A 66 31.96 -79.99 61.45
CA ASN A 66 31.59 -80.50 60.13
C ASN A 66 32.13 -79.56 59.03
N ARG A 67 31.89 -79.90 57.76
CA ARG A 67 32.37 -79.11 56.61
C ARG A 67 31.86 -77.67 56.59
N VAL A 68 30.63 -77.43 57.02
CA VAL A 68 30.03 -76.08 57.09
C VAL A 68 30.66 -75.30 58.24
N SER A 69 30.69 -75.87 59.44
CA SER A 69 31.22 -75.19 60.63
C SER A 69 32.71 -74.89 60.52
N LEU A 70 33.52 -75.79 59.93
CA LEU A 70 34.93 -75.51 59.61
C LEU A 70 35.09 -74.37 58.60
N LYS A 71 34.18 -74.26 57.62
CA LYS A 71 34.25 -73.20 56.61
C LYS A 71 33.90 -71.84 57.20
N VAL A 72 32.87 -71.80 58.03
CA VAL A 72 32.44 -70.61 58.78
C VAL A 72 33.54 -70.18 59.76
N GLU A 73 34.09 -71.13 60.51
CA GLU A 73 35.19 -70.92 61.45
C GLU A 73 36.39 -70.25 60.77
N ARG A 74 36.91 -70.86 59.69
CA ARG A 74 38.04 -70.28 58.94
C ARG A 74 37.72 -68.90 58.38
N TYR A 75 36.48 -68.69 57.94
CA TYR A 75 36.08 -67.41 57.40
C TYR A 75 36.05 -66.31 58.47
N LEU A 76 35.43 -66.59 59.63
CA LEU A 76 35.36 -65.64 60.74
C LEU A 76 36.74 -65.35 61.32
N ARG A 77 37.58 -66.37 61.54
CA ARG A 77 38.96 -66.17 62.01
C ARG A 77 39.77 -65.27 61.09
N HIS A 78 39.62 -65.44 59.78
CA HIS A 78 40.30 -64.58 58.82
C HIS A 78 39.71 -63.17 58.78
N LYS A 79 38.37 -63.04 58.78
CA LYS A 79 37.67 -61.75 58.73
C LYS A 79 38.02 -60.87 59.93
N TYR A 80 38.12 -61.46 61.11
CA TYR A 80 38.38 -60.76 62.38
C TYR A 80 39.79 -60.99 62.92
N GLN A 81 40.74 -61.38 62.07
CA GLN A 81 42.12 -61.70 62.51
C GLN A 81 42.78 -60.53 63.26
N ASN A 82 42.50 -59.29 62.86
CA ASN A 82 43.05 -58.09 63.51
C ASN A 82 42.45 -57.92 64.92
N SER A 83 41.12 -58.03 65.06
CA SER A 83 40.43 -57.95 66.35
C SER A 83 40.86 -59.08 67.28
N VAL A 84 41.05 -60.30 66.76
CA VAL A 84 41.58 -61.42 67.53
C VAL A 84 43.00 -61.11 68.00
N SER A 85 43.88 -60.61 67.13
CA SER A 85 45.26 -60.27 67.49
C SER A 85 45.36 -59.16 68.54
N SER A 86 44.42 -58.21 68.57
CA SER A 86 44.46 -57.09 69.51
C SER A 86 43.73 -57.36 70.82
N LEU A 87 42.67 -58.18 70.79
CA LEU A 87 41.74 -58.32 71.92
C LEU A 87 41.79 -59.70 72.59
N PHE A 88 42.31 -60.76 71.96
CA PHE A 88 42.18 -62.12 72.52
C PHE A 88 43.03 -62.34 73.78
N ASP A 89 44.24 -61.77 73.83
CA ASP A 89 45.20 -61.98 74.92
C ASP A 89 45.03 -61.01 76.09
N LEU A 90 44.11 -60.03 75.99
CA LEU A 90 43.76 -59.14 77.09
C LEU A 90 43.21 -59.94 78.28
N ASP A 91 43.39 -59.45 79.50
CA ASP A 91 42.66 -60.02 80.64
C ASP A 91 41.15 -59.75 80.53
N ALA A 92 40.35 -60.34 81.42
CA ALA A 92 38.90 -60.25 81.34
C ALA A 92 38.39 -58.80 81.54
N ASP A 93 39.01 -58.04 82.45
CA ASP A 93 38.57 -56.69 82.81
C ASP A 93 38.98 -55.69 81.73
N GLN A 94 40.21 -55.80 81.22
CA GLN A 94 40.70 -55.05 80.05
C GLN A 94 39.83 -55.30 78.82
N PHE A 95 39.47 -56.55 78.56
CA PHE A 95 38.57 -56.88 77.46
C PHE A 95 37.19 -56.24 77.64
N MET A 96 36.63 -56.24 78.85
CA MET A 96 35.34 -55.61 79.13
C MET A 96 35.39 -54.09 79.00
N GLU A 97 36.52 -53.45 79.30
CA GLU A 97 36.72 -52.02 79.03
C GLU A 97 36.72 -51.72 77.52
N GLU A 98 37.48 -52.50 76.74
CA GLU A 98 37.48 -52.41 75.28
C GLU A 98 36.11 -52.71 74.67
N TRP A 99 35.40 -53.71 75.20
CA TRP A 99 34.03 -54.02 74.80
C TRP A 99 33.09 -52.83 75.00
N ARG A 100 33.09 -52.22 76.18
CA ARG A 100 32.23 -51.05 76.48
C ARG A 100 32.61 -49.84 75.62
N ASN A 101 33.90 -49.66 75.32
CA ASN A 101 34.37 -48.64 74.39
C ASN A 101 33.85 -48.88 72.96
N ALA A 102 34.01 -50.10 72.46
CA ALA A 102 33.52 -50.51 71.15
C ALA A 102 32.00 -50.38 71.04
N PHE A 103 31.25 -50.74 72.09
CA PHE A 103 29.79 -50.60 72.12
C PHE A 103 29.35 -49.13 72.02
N ARG A 104 30.02 -48.23 72.73
CA ARG A 104 29.75 -46.78 72.61
C ARG A 104 30.07 -46.21 71.23
N GLN A 105 31.07 -46.77 70.55
CA GLN A 105 31.53 -46.30 69.23
C GLN A 105 30.80 -46.98 68.05
N GLY A 106 30.11 -48.10 68.31
CA GLY A 106 29.41 -48.89 67.29
C GLY A 106 30.30 -49.86 66.48
N ASP A 107 31.56 -50.05 66.87
CA ASP A 107 32.47 -51.01 66.21
C ASP A 107 32.41 -52.39 66.87
N LEU A 108 31.26 -53.06 66.72
CA LEU A 108 30.90 -54.21 67.55
C LEU A 108 31.29 -55.57 66.97
N ASP A 109 31.38 -55.71 65.65
CA ASP A 109 31.50 -57.01 64.99
C ASP A 109 32.72 -57.82 65.46
N GLY A 110 33.90 -57.17 65.51
CA GLY A 110 35.15 -57.79 65.92
C GLY A 110 35.20 -58.13 67.41
N PRO A 111 34.99 -57.16 68.31
CA PRO A 111 34.91 -57.40 69.75
C PRO A 111 33.87 -58.46 70.12
N PHE A 112 32.71 -58.47 69.46
CA PHE A 112 31.66 -59.46 69.73
C PHE A 112 32.08 -60.88 69.31
N TYR A 113 32.73 -61.02 68.15
CA TYR A 113 33.30 -62.30 67.74
C TYR A 113 34.37 -62.78 68.73
N VAL A 114 35.25 -61.89 69.19
CA VAL A 114 36.30 -62.22 70.18
C VAL A 114 35.68 -62.64 71.51
N ALA A 115 34.65 -61.93 71.99
CA ALA A 115 33.91 -62.30 73.20
C ALA A 115 33.38 -63.74 73.13
N ALA A 116 32.81 -64.13 71.98
CA ALA A 116 32.21 -65.44 71.80
C ALA A 116 33.23 -66.59 71.87
N ILE A 117 34.48 -66.36 71.45
CA ILE A 117 35.53 -67.40 71.39
C ILE A 117 36.42 -67.45 72.64
N ARG A 118 36.32 -66.46 73.54
CA ARG A 118 37.10 -66.39 74.78
C ARG A 118 36.54 -67.32 75.85
N LYS A 119 37.44 -67.95 76.62
CA LYS A 119 37.10 -68.84 77.75
C LYS A 119 37.26 -68.18 79.12
N ASN A 120 37.99 -67.08 79.20
CA ASN A 120 38.32 -66.38 80.44
C ASN A 120 37.26 -65.34 80.85
N LEU A 121 36.12 -65.27 80.15
CA LEU A 121 34.99 -64.43 80.53
C LEU A 121 34.07 -65.18 81.50
N SER A 122 33.70 -64.52 82.60
CA SER A 122 32.73 -65.04 83.55
C SER A 122 31.33 -65.12 82.94
N GLU A 123 30.43 -65.87 83.57
CA GLU A 123 29.01 -65.86 83.17
C GLU A 123 28.38 -64.47 83.25
N GLU A 124 28.83 -63.62 84.18
CA GLU A 124 28.35 -62.23 84.31
C GLU A 124 28.78 -61.39 83.11
N HIS A 125 30.04 -61.50 82.67
CA HIS A 125 30.52 -60.83 81.46
C HIS A 125 29.75 -61.27 80.22
N LEU A 126 29.51 -62.58 80.07
CA LEU A 126 28.74 -63.10 78.93
C LEU A 126 27.28 -62.63 78.95
N LYS A 127 26.66 -62.50 80.14
CA LYS A 127 25.30 -61.95 80.29
C LYS A 127 25.24 -60.47 79.94
N GLU A 128 26.23 -59.67 80.34
CA GLU A 128 26.34 -58.23 79.99
C GLU A 128 26.42 -58.07 78.46
N ILE A 129 27.40 -58.72 77.83
CA ILE A 129 27.62 -58.65 76.37
C ILE A 129 26.38 -59.10 75.59
N PHE A 130 25.79 -60.24 75.98
CA PHE A 130 24.58 -60.74 75.31
C PHE A 130 23.39 -59.81 75.50
N GLY A 131 23.19 -59.29 76.72
CA GLY A 131 22.09 -58.36 77.03
C GLY A 131 22.15 -57.08 76.20
N GLU A 132 23.35 -56.51 76.06
CA GLU A 132 23.57 -55.31 75.24
C GLU A 132 23.29 -55.56 73.76
N ILE A 133 23.83 -56.64 73.18
CA ILE A 133 23.57 -57.00 71.77
C ILE A 133 22.09 -57.34 71.53
N HIS A 134 21.45 -58.00 72.49
CA HIS A 134 20.03 -58.34 72.41
C HIS A 134 19.15 -57.09 72.39
N MET A 135 19.39 -56.13 73.29
CA MET A 135 18.62 -54.88 73.33
C MET A 135 18.92 -53.98 72.12
N LEU A 136 20.17 -53.95 71.64
CA LEU A 136 20.52 -53.26 70.41
C LEU A 136 19.75 -53.83 69.20
N SER A 137 19.65 -55.16 69.11
CA SER A 137 18.88 -55.84 68.06
C SER A 137 17.39 -55.48 68.12
N HIS A 138 16.82 -55.37 69.33
CA HIS A 138 15.44 -54.92 69.53
C HIS A 138 15.22 -53.46 69.13
N ALA A 139 16.15 -52.56 69.50
CA ALA A 139 16.10 -51.15 69.12
C ALA A 139 16.14 -51.01 67.59
N HIS A 140 17.07 -51.70 66.94
CA HIS A 140 17.17 -51.70 65.47
C HIS A 140 15.90 -52.23 64.80
N LEU A 141 15.30 -53.30 65.35
CA LEU A 141 14.03 -53.81 64.83
C LEU A 141 12.91 -52.76 64.92
N ALA A 142 12.81 -52.05 66.05
CA ALA A 142 11.82 -50.99 66.24
C ALA A 142 12.03 -49.84 65.23
N GLU A 143 13.28 -49.42 65.02
CA GLU A 143 13.65 -48.40 64.03
C GLU A 143 13.30 -48.83 62.60
N VAL A 144 13.64 -50.07 62.20
CA VAL A 144 13.30 -50.60 60.87
C VAL A 144 11.78 -50.66 60.68
N MET A 145 11.04 -51.07 61.70
CA MET A 145 9.57 -51.08 61.64
C MET A 145 9.01 -49.66 61.51
N GLN A 146 9.56 -48.68 62.22
CA GLN A 146 9.17 -47.28 62.10
C GLN A 146 9.48 -46.73 60.70
N ALA A 147 10.69 -46.93 60.21
CA ALA A 147 11.09 -46.52 58.86
C ALA A 147 10.17 -47.12 57.78
N ARG A 148 9.72 -48.38 57.95
CA ARG A 148 8.75 -49.00 57.04
C ARG A 148 7.36 -48.34 57.10
N ARG A 149 6.89 -47.97 58.29
CA ARG A 149 5.62 -47.22 58.44
C ARG A 149 5.73 -45.85 57.78
N ASP A 150 6.81 -45.12 58.05
CA ASP A 150 7.06 -43.80 57.49
C ASP A 150 7.16 -43.85 55.96
N LEU A 151 7.89 -44.83 55.42
CA LEU A 151 7.96 -45.05 53.97
C LEU A 151 6.57 -45.26 53.36
N THR A 152 5.72 -46.05 54.01
CA THR A 152 4.35 -46.31 53.54
C THR A 152 3.50 -45.04 53.56
N LEU A 153 3.63 -44.21 54.61
CA LEU A 153 2.94 -42.92 54.71
C LEU A 153 3.42 -41.95 53.62
N GLN A 154 4.73 -41.87 53.40
CA GLN A 154 5.32 -41.03 52.35
C GLN A 154 4.88 -41.47 50.95
N GLN A 155 4.81 -42.76 50.67
CA GLN A 155 4.30 -43.28 49.40
C GLN A 155 2.85 -42.84 49.15
N LYS A 156 1.97 -42.97 50.15
CA LYS A 156 0.57 -42.52 50.05
C LYS A 156 0.46 -41.00 49.87
N ALA A 157 1.27 -40.23 50.60
CA ALA A 157 1.30 -38.77 50.48
C ALA A 157 1.74 -38.35 49.06
N ASN A 158 2.79 -38.97 48.53
CA ASN A 158 3.29 -38.72 47.18
C ASN A 158 2.26 -39.07 46.11
N GLU A 159 1.57 -40.20 46.23
CA GLU A 159 0.47 -40.56 45.32
C GLU A 159 -0.65 -39.53 45.34
N LYS A 160 -1.05 -39.05 46.54
CA LYS A 160 -2.07 -38.00 46.68
C LYS A 160 -1.61 -36.69 46.05
N LEU A 161 -0.37 -36.28 46.28
CA LEU A 161 0.20 -35.05 45.73
C LEU A 161 0.27 -35.12 44.19
N ALA A 162 0.67 -36.27 43.63
CA ALA A 162 0.68 -36.48 42.19
C ALA A 162 -0.72 -36.32 41.56
N ARG A 163 -1.77 -36.84 42.23
CA ARG A 163 -3.16 -36.66 41.78
C ARG A 163 -3.59 -35.20 41.82
N LEU A 164 -3.29 -34.47 42.89
CA LEU A 164 -3.62 -33.05 43.02
C LEU A 164 -2.89 -32.19 41.97
N LEU A 165 -1.60 -32.47 41.75
CA LEU A 165 -0.81 -31.79 40.74
C LEU A 165 -1.38 -31.99 39.33
N ASN A 166 -1.83 -33.20 38.99
CA ASN A 166 -2.44 -33.47 37.69
C ASN A 166 -3.77 -32.72 37.53
N ARG A 167 -4.64 -32.71 38.56
CA ARG A 167 -5.87 -31.93 38.55
C ARG A 167 -5.60 -30.45 38.31
N GLU A 168 -4.59 -29.92 38.99
CA GLU A 168 -4.30 -28.50 38.86
C GLU A 168 -3.66 -28.14 37.51
N LYS A 169 -2.83 -29.04 36.95
CA LYS A 169 -2.34 -28.90 35.57
C LYS A 169 -3.50 -28.88 34.56
N GLU A 170 -4.53 -29.70 34.76
CA GLU A 170 -5.72 -29.71 33.89
C GLU A 170 -6.55 -28.42 34.04
N SER A 171 -6.78 -27.99 35.28
CA SER A 171 -7.45 -26.72 35.59
C SER A 171 -6.75 -25.54 34.94
N HIS A 172 -5.43 -25.43 35.13
CA HIS A 172 -4.61 -24.39 34.53
C HIS A 172 -4.64 -24.44 32.99
N LYS A 173 -4.61 -25.63 32.38
CA LYS A 173 -4.77 -25.76 30.91
C LYS A 173 -6.12 -25.24 30.43
N LYS A 174 -7.21 -25.54 31.14
CA LYS A 174 -8.56 -25.03 30.81
C LYS A 174 -8.62 -23.52 30.95
N ALA A 175 -8.20 -22.97 32.08
CA ALA A 175 -8.15 -21.53 32.32
C ALA A 175 -7.30 -20.79 31.28
N LYS A 176 -6.16 -21.37 30.87
CA LYS A 176 -5.31 -20.79 29.81
C LYS A 176 -6.02 -20.76 28.46
N LYS A 177 -6.76 -21.83 28.10
CA LYS A 177 -7.54 -21.88 26.86
C LYS A 177 -8.68 -20.85 26.88
N GLU A 178 -9.43 -20.77 27.97
CA GLU A 178 -10.49 -19.78 28.16
C GLU A 178 -9.95 -18.35 28.06
N ASN A 179 -8.81 -18.06 28.69
CA ASN A 179 -8.18 -16.75 28.63
C ASN A 179 -7.73 -16.39 27.20
N SER A 180 -7.21 -17.36 26.43
CA SER A 180 -6.92 -17.16 25.00
C SER A 180 -8.18 -16.82 24.21
N ASN A 181 -9.25 -17.62 24.37
CA ASN A 181 -10.51 -17.38 23.68
C ASN A 181 -11.12 -16.01 24.03
N LEU A 182 -11.05 -15.60 25.30
CA LEU A 182 -11.52 -14.29 25.75
C LEU A 182 -10.68 -13.16 25.15
N LYS A 183 -9.36 -13.33 25.01
CA LYS A 183 -8.50 -12.35 24.34
C LYS A 183 -8.85 -12.20 22.86
N ASP A 184 -9.09 -13.32 22.17
CA ASP A 184 -9.49 -13.32 20.77
C ASP A 184 -10.86 -12.64 20.59
N ALA A 185 -11.84 -12.98 21.42
CA ALA A 185 -13.16 -12.34 21.41
C ALA A 185 -13.10 -10.83 21.71
N LEU A 186 -12.24 -10.41 22.65
CA LEU A 186 -12.00 -8.99 22.94
C LEU A 186 -11.33 -8.27 21.76
N HIS A 187 -10.42 -8.93 21.04
CA HIS A 187 -9.79 -8.38 19.85
C HIS A 187 -10.79 -8.21 18.71
N ASP A 188 -11.62 -9.22 18.45
CA ASP A 188 -12.68 -9.16 17.45
C ASP A 188 -13.66 -8.03 17.75
N MET A 189 -14.13 -7.92 19.00
CA MET A 189 -15.00 -6.81 19.41
C MET A 189 -14.37 -5.44 19.18
N ARG A 190 -13.07 -5.28 19.45
CA ARG A 190 -12.34 -4.02 19.16
C ARG A 190 -12.30 -3.72 17.66
N CYS A 191 -11.96 -4.71 16.83
CA CYS A 191 -11.97 -4.55 15.37
C CYS A 191 -13.36 -4.18 14.84
N PHE A 192 -14.42 -4.77 15.38
CA PHE A 192 -15.80 -4.42 15.02
C PHE A 192 -16.18 -2.99 15.43
N THR A 193 -15.83 -2.56 16.64
CA THR A 193 -16.13 -1.20 17.09
C THR A 193 -15.33 -0.14 16.32
N GLU A 194 -14.06 -0.40 16.01
CA GLU A 194 -13.24 0.47 15.16
C GLU A 194 -13.84 0.64 13.76
N LYS A 195 -14.22 -0.46 13.10
CA LYS A 195 -14.89 -0.41 11.78
C LYS A 195 -16.23 0.33 11.83
N ARG A 196 -17.01 0.14 12.89
CA ARG A 196 -18.30 0.84 13.07
C ARG A 196 -18.08 2.34 13.27
N ASN A 197 -17.08 2.72 14.05
CA ASN A 197 -16.73 4.12 14.26
C ASN A 197 -16.21 4.77 12.97
N SER A 198 -15.36 4.08 12.20
CA SER A 198 -14.85 4.60 10.92
C SER A 198 -15.98 4.82 9.92
N PHE A 199 -16.92 3.86 9.79
CA PHE A 199 -18.08 4.00 8.92
C PHE A 199 -19.01 5.17 9.34
N SER A 200 -19.17 5.35 10.66
CA SER A 200 -19.97 6.44 11.20
C SER A 200 -19.32 7.80 10.92
N GLN A 201 -18.00 7.90 11.05
CA GLN A 201 -17.25 9.13 10.78
C GLN A 201 -17.25 9.49 9.28
N ASP A 202 -17.07 8.49 8.41
CA ASP A 202 -17.17 8.66 6.95
C ASP A 202 -18.56 9.14 6.52
N ARG A 203 -19.62 8.62 7.16
CA ARG A 203 -20.99 9.03 6.89
C ARG A 203 -21.22 10.50 7.27
N VAL A 204 -20.76 10.93 8.44
CA VAL A 204 -20.85 12.33 8.89
C VAL A 204 -20.10 13.28 7.96
N LEU A 205 -18.90 12.89 7.49
CA LEU A 205 -18.12 13.69 6.55
C LEU A 205 -18.82 13.82 5.18
N LYS A 206 -19.38 12.72 4.66
CA LYS A 206 -20.16 12.73 3.41
C LYS A 206 -21.41 13.59 3.53
N GLU A 207 -22.18 13.47 4.62
CA GLU A 207 -23.37 14.29 4.87
C GLU A 207 -23.04 15.78 5.02
N LYS A 208 -21.88 16.14 5.58
CA LYS A 208 -21.40 17.53 5.59
C LYS A 208 -21.05 18.01 4.18
N ARG A 209 -20.32 17.20 3.40
CA ARG A 209 -19.93 17.54 2.02
C ARG A 209 -21.14 17.73 1.10
N VAL A 210 -22.19 16.91 1.25
CA VAL A 210 -23.44 17.08 0.48
C VAL A 210 -24.08 18.43 0.81
N ARG A 211 -24.22 18.78 2.10
CA ARG A 211 -24.77 20.08 2.51
C ARG A 211 -23.97 21.27 1.97
N ASP A 212 -22.64 21.19 2.01
CA ASP A 212 -21.77 22.25 1.48
C ASP A 212 -21.96 22.41 -0.05
N LEU A 213 -22.04 21.29 -0.79
CA LEU A 213 -22.27 21.30 -2.23
C LEU A 213 -23.68 21.79 -2.60
N GLU A 214 -24.70 21.47 -1.81
CA GLU A 214 -26.06 21.97 -2.00
C GLU A 214 -26.12 23.50 -1.83
N ALA A 215 -25.47 24.04 -0.80
CA ALA A 215 -25.36 25.48 -0.58
C ALA A 215 -24.63 26.18 -1.74
N GLU A 216 -23.52 25.59 -2.22
CA GLU A 216 -22.80 26.11 -3.38
C GLU A 216 -23.65 26.09 -4.66
N ASN A 217 -24.43 25.02 -4.88
CA ASN A 217 -25.31 24.90 -6.05
C ASN A 217 -26.41 25.97 -6.04
N ILE A 218 -26.99 26.27 -4.87
CA ILE A 218 -27.99 27.34 -4.71
C ILE A 218 -27.38 28.69 -5.08
N ALA A 219 -26.20 29.02 -4.54
CA ALA A 219 -25.51 30.27 -4.84
C ALA A 219 -25.14 30.40 -6.33
N LEU A 220 -24.69 29.31 -6.96
CA LEU A 220 -24.40 29.29 -8.39
C LEU A 220 -25.67 29.49 -9.24
N ARG A 221 -26.79 28.88 -8.87
CA ARG A 221 -28.08 29.08 -9.56
C ARG A 221 -28.56 30.52 -9.47
N GLU A 222 -28.32 31.21 -8.37
CA GLU A 222 -28.62 32.64 -8.24
C GLU A 222 -27.75 33.49 -9.17
N LYS A 223 -26.43 33.25 -9.18
CA LYS A 223 -25.52 33.95 -10.11
C LYS A 223 -25.89 33.74 -11.57
N VAL A 224 -26.30 32.52 -11.95
CA VAL A 224 -26.77 32.23 -13.32
C VAL A 224 -28.04 33.03 -13.63
N ARG A 225 -29.02 33.08 -12.71
CA ARG A 225 -30.24 33.88 -12.89
C ARG A 225 -29.95 35.38 -13.05
N GLU A 226 -29.02 35.91 -12.26
CA GLU A 226 -28.58 37.31 -12.38
C GLU A 226 -27.92 37.58 -13.74
N ALA A 227 -27.04 36.68 -14.18
CA ALA A 227 -26.39 36.77 -15.48
C ALA A 227 -27.40 36.69 -16.63
N ASP A 228 -28.37 35.76 -16.58
CA ASP A 228 -29.42 35.62 -17.58
C ASP A 228 -30.27 36.89 -17.70
N LYS A 229 -30.63 37.50 -16.55
CA LYS A 229 -31.35 38.76 -16.53
C LYS A 229 -30.53 39.89 -17.18
N ALA A 230 -29.25 39.99 -16.84
CA ALA A 230 -28.35 41.00 -17.42
C ALA A 230 -28.19 40.81 -18.95
N VAL A 231 -28.10 39.57 -19.42
CA VAL A 231 -28.05 39.24 -20.85
C VAL A 231 -29.36 39.59 -21.55
N SER A 232 -30.51 39.28 -20.94
CA SER A 232 -31.83 39.64 -21.49
C SER A 232 -31.99 41.16 -21.62
N ASP A 233 -31.64 41.92 -20.58
CA ASP A 233 -31.70 43.39 -20.60
C ASP A 233 -30.78 43.98 -21.68
N ARG A 234 -29.59 43.42 -21.86
CA ARG A 234 -28.65 43.84 -22.91
C ARG A 234 -29.18 43.54 -24.31
N THR A 235 -29.78 42.37 -24.50
CA THR A 235 -30.39 41.96 -25.78
C THR A 235 -31.51 42.91 -26.18
N MET A 236 -32.43 43.23 -25.25
CA MET A 236 -33.52 44.17 -25.49
C MET A 236 -33.02 45.57 -25.90
N ARG A 237 -31.95 46.08 -25.26
CA ARG A 237 -31.35 47.37 -25.64
C ARG A 237 -30.78 47.35 -27.06
N LEU A 238 -30.07 46.27 -27.41
CA LEU A 238 -29.48 46.12 -28.74
C LEU A 238 -30.54 45.96 -29.84
N GLU A 239 -31.68 45.34 -29.54
CA GLU A 239 -32.81 45.23 -30.47
C GLU A 239 -33.44 46.60 -30.76
N LEU A 240 -33.66 47.41 -29.72
CA LEU A 240 -34.20 48.77 -29.87
C LEU A 240 -33.26 49.66 -30.71
N GLU A 241 -31.95 49.57 -30.46
CA GLU A 241 -30.94 50.30 -31.22
C GLU A 241 -30.90 49.86 -32.68
N ASN A 242 -30.95 48.55 -32.94
CA ASN A 242 -31.03 48.00 -34.30
C ASN A 242 -32.26 48.52 -35.06
N GLN A 243 -33.43 48.56 -34.40
CA GLN A 243 -34.65 49.06 -35.01
C GLN A 243 -34.51 50.54 -35.39
N ARG A 244 -33.92 51.36 -34.50
CA ARG A 244 -33.66 52.78 -34.77
C ARG A 244 -32.73 52.99 -35.97
N LEU A 245 -31.64 52.24 -36.05
CA LEU A 245 -30.69 52.32 -37.16
C LEU A 245 -31.33 51.89 -38.49
N ARG A 246 -32.20 50.88 -38.49
CA ARG A 246 -32.94 50.45 -39.69
C ARG A 246 -33.85 51.56 -40.22
N THR A 247 -34.55 52.28 -39.35
CA THR A 247 -35.40 53.41 -39.77
C THR A 247 -34.58 54.52 -40.42
N GLN A 248 -33.43 54.90 -39.83
CA GLN A 248 -32.54 55.91 -40.40
C GLN A 248 -32.03 55.55 -41.80
N ILE A 249 -31.66 54.28 -42.01
CA ILE A 249 -31.22 53.80 -43.34
C ILE A 249 -32.36 53.89 -44.36
N SER A 250 -33.59 53.60 -43.96
CA SER A 250 -34.78 53.71 -44.82
C SER A 250 -35.00 55.16 -45.26
N ASP A 251 -34.98 56.10 -44.31
CA ASP A 251 -35.20 57.52 -44.59
C ASP A 251 -34.14 58.09 -45.56
N MET A 252 -32.87 57.72 -45.35
CA MET A 252 -31.77 58.12 -46.22
C MET A 252 -31.90 57.58 -47.65
N LYS A 253 -32.42 56.35 -47.81
CA LYS A 253 -32.67 55.75 -49.13
C LYS A 253 -33.78 56.50 -49.88
N THR A 254 -34.86 56.87 -49.20
CA THR A 254 -35.98 57.61 -49.78
C THR A 254 -35.54 58.99 -50.25
N ALA A 255 -34.75 59.72 -49.45
CA ALA A 255 -34.20 61.03 -49.82
C ALA A 255 -33.29 60.94 -51.06
N ASN A 256 -32.41 59.95 -51.13
CA ASN A 256 -31.56 59.71 -52.29
C ASN A 256 -32.36 59.37 -53.56
N HIS A 257 -33.47 58.65 -53.42
CA HIS A 257 -34.33 58.34 -54.56
C HIS A 257 -35.04 59.60 -55.11
N GLY A 258 -35.50 60.50 -54.23
CA GLY A 258 -36.08 61.79 -54.62
C GLY A 258 -35.14 62.65 -55.46
N LEU A 259 -33.89 62.83 -54.99
CA LEU A 259 -32.87 63.60 -55.71
C LEU A 259 -32.52 63.02 -57.09
N ALA A 260 -32.54 61.69 -57.24
CA ALA A 260 -32.26 61.04 -58.51
C ALA A 260 -33.36 61.29 -59.56
N ASN A 261 -34.63 61.36 -59.12
CA ASN A 261 -35.77 61.61 -60.02
C ASN A 261 -35.80 63.06 -60.50
N GLU A 262 -35.48 64.03 -59.64
CA GLU A 262 -35.38 65.45 -60.02
C GLU A 262 -34.29 65.68 -61.09
N MET A 263 -33.12 65.04 -60.94
CA MET A 263 -32.03 65.14 -61.91
C MET A 263 -32.44 64.60 -63.29
N SER A 264 -33.13 63.45 -63.36
CA SER A 264 -33.62 62.89 -64.63
C SER A 264 -34.65 63.77 -65.31
N GLY A 265 -35.51 64.45 -64.56
CA GLY A 265 -36.53 65.38 -65.10
C GLY A 265 -35.92 66.56 -65.85
N LEU A 266 -34.87 67.17 -65.30
CA LEU A 266 -34.18 68.32 -65.92
C LEU A 266 -33.48 67.96 -67.24
N ILE A 267 -32.98 66.74 -67.38
CA ILE A 267 -32.24 66.31 -68.58
C ILE A 267 -33.18 65.95 -69.73
N SER A 268 -34.36 65.42 -69.41
CA SER A 268 -35.43 65.20 -70.40
C SER A 268 -35.86 66.53 -71.06
N GLN A 269 -35.97 67.61 -70.27
CA GLN A 269 -36.31 68.94 -70.80
C GLN A 269 -35.23 69.51 -71.74
N LEU A 270 -33.94 69.32 -71.43
CA LEU A 270 -32.85 69.73 -72.34
C LEU A 270 -32.86 68.97 -73.67
N SER A 271 -33.25 67.71 -73.67
CA SER A 271 -33.26 66.88 -74.88
C SER A 271 -34.38 67.25 -75.87
N GLY A 272 -35.46 67.90 -75.41
CA GLY A 272 -36.56 68.37 -76.26
C GLY A 272 -36.16 69.49 -77.23
N PHE A 273 -35.15 70.30 -76.91
CA PHE A 273 -34.67 71.40 -77.77
C PHE A 273 -33.67 70.96 -78.87
N ILE A 274 -33.25 69.69 -78.86
CA ILE A 274 -32.11 69.19 -79.64
C ILE A 274 -32.52 68.17 -80.73
N ARG A 275 -33.80 67.77 -80.79
CA ARG A 275 -34.30 66.78 -81.77
C ARG A 275 -34.16 67.23 -83.24
N CYS A 276 -33.83 66.26 -84.09
CA CYS A 276 -33.87 66.38 -85.55
C CYS A 276 -34.97 65.44 -86.06
N GLU A 277 -36.08 66.01 -86.56
CA GLU A 277 -37.18 65.26 -87.18
C GLU A 277 -37.06 65.36 -88.71
N ASP A 278 -37.10 64.19 -89.36
CA ASP A 278 -37.24 63.93 -90.80
C ASP A 278 -36.22 64.52 -91.79
N GLY A 279 -35.31 63.65 -92.25
CA GLY A 279 -34.54 63.81 -93.49
C GLY A 279 -33.34 64.75 -93.42
N CYS A 280 -32.16 64.23 -93.05
CA CYS A 280 -30.91 64.99 -93.06
C CYS A 280 -30.41 65.28 -94.49
N ASN A 281 -30.92 66.35 -95.08
CA ASN A 281 -30.47 66.90 -96.37
C ASN A 281 -29.51 68.10 -96.17
N GLU A 282 -28.84 68.57 -97.23
CA GLU A 282 -27.81 69.63 -97.17
C GLU A 282 -28.29 70.97 -96.59
N GLU A 283 -29.61 71.17 -96.46
CA GLU A 283 -30.24 72.35 -95.85
C GLU A 283 -30.53 72.21 -94.34
N CYS A 284 -30.14 71.09 -93.71
CA CYS A 284 -30.30 70.89 -92.27
C CYS A 284 -29.35 71.84 -91.49
N PRO A 285 -29.86 72.71 -90.59
CA PRO A 285 -29.02 73.62 -89.79
C PRO A 285 -28.07 72.88 -88.83
N ARG A 286 -28.22 71.55 -88.71
CA ARG A 286 -27.45 70.64 -87.85
C ARG A 286 -26.80 69.47 -88.61
N PHE A 287 -26.68 69.59 -89.94
CA PHE A 287 -26.01 68.62 -90.83
C PHE A 287 -24.58 68.25 -90.37
N ARG A 288 -23.95 69.07 -89.53
CA ARG A 288 -22.60 68.84 -89.01
C ARG A 288 -22.48 67.71 -87.98
N ILE A 289 -23.56 67.26 -87.34
CA ILE A 289 -23.56 66.17 -86.35
C ILE A 289 -24.44 64.99 -86.79
N CYS A 290 -25.49 65.27 -87.59
CA CYS A 290 -26.33 64.22 -88.15
C CYS A 290 -25.48 63.22 -88.95
N ALA A 291 -25.72 61.93 -88.74
CA ALA A 291 -25.00 60.81 -89.36
C ALA A 291 -23.49 60.72 -89.02
N LYS A 292 -23.01 61.42 -87.98
CA LYS A 292 -21.64 61.26 -87.46
C LYS A 292 -21.59 60.38 -86.22
N ARG A 293 -20.55 59.55 -86.12
CA ARG A 293 -20.26 58.75 -84.92
C ARG A 293 -19.34 59.51 -83.96
N ILE A 294 -19.86 59.86 -82.80
CA ILE A 294 -19.17 60.62 -81.75
C ILE A 294 -18.68 59.65 -80.66
N LEU A 295 -17.37 59.65 -80.42
CA LEU A 295 -16.76 58.89 -79.33
C LEU A 295 -16.40 59.83 -78.17
N ILE A 296 -16.94 59.57 -76.99
CA ILE A 296 -16.47 60.21 -75.76
C ILE A 296 -15.46 59.30 -75.07
N VAL A 297 -14.23 59.79 -74.90
CA VAL A 297 -13.14 59.09 -74.21
C VAL A 297 -12.90 59.76 -72.85
N GLY A 298 -13.28 59.05 -71.79
CA GLY A 298 -13.33 59.57 -70.43
C GLY A 298 -14.58 60.39 -70.16
N GLY A 299 -15.06 60.30 -68.93
CA GLY A 299 -16.22 61.04 -68.44
C GLY A 299 -16.71 60.42 -67.14
N ILE A 300 -17.74 60.99 -66.53
CA ILE A 300 -18.33 60.44 -65.31
C ILE A 300 -19.16 59.21 -65.69
N THR A 301 -18.67 58.00 -65.42
CA THR A 301 -19.30 56.72 -65.82
C THR A 301 -20.76 56.61 -65.37
N ARG A 302 -21.08 57.16 -64.18
CA ARG A 302 -22.42 57.13 -63.59
C ARG A 302 -23.45 57.92 -64.41
N ILE A 303 -23.03 58.88 -65.24
CA ILE A 303 -23.89 59.68 -66.14
C ILE A 303 -23.71 59.34 -67.63
N LYS A 304 -23.08 58.20 -67.95
CA LYS A 304 -22.93 57.70 -69.33
C LYS A 304 -24.24 57.67 -70.12
N HIS A 305 -25.33 57.29 -69.45
CA HIS A 305 -26.66 57.25 -70.05
C HIS A 305 -27.14 58.63 -70.52
N LEU A 306 -26.71 59.70 -69.85
CA LEU A 306 -27.06 61.08 -70.19
C LEU A 306 -26.25 61.59 -71.39
N TYR A 307 -24.96 61.26 -71.49
CA TYR A 307 -24.17 61.57 -72.69
C TYR A 307 -24.73 60.88 -73.94
N ARG A 308 -25.14 59.61 -73.79
CA ARG A 308 -25.79 58.86 -74.87
C ARG A 308 -27.05 59.58 -75.32
N HIS A 309 -27.93 59.90 -74.38
CA HIS A 309 -29.20 60.55 -74.68
C HIS A 309 -29.00 61.88 -75.41
N LEU A 310 -28.01 62.69 -75.00
CA LEU A 310 -27.70 63.98 -75.64
C LEU A 310 -27.26 63.83 -77.11
N ILE A 311 -26.40 62.86 -77.40
CA ILE A 311 -25.83 62.65 -78.74
C ILE A 311 -26.82 61.97 -79.68
N GLU A 312 -27.50 60.93 -79.20
CA GLU A 312 -28.49 60.18 -80.01
C GLU A 312 -29.74 61.02 -80.28
N SER A 313 -30.20 61.84 -79.31
CA SER A 313 -31.32 62.77 -79.56
C SER A 313 -31.00 63.83 -80.60
N ALA A 314 -29.72 64.14 -80.83
CA ALA A 314 -29.25 65.08 -81.84
C ALA A 314 -29.07 64.45 -83.23
N GLY A 315 -29.35 63.14 -83.39
CA GLY A 315 -29.18 62.41 -84.65
C GLY A 315 -27.75 61.87 -84.91
N GLY A 316 -26.88 61.86 -83.89
CA GLY A 316 -25.54 61.27 -83.96
C GLY A 316 -25.49 59.86 -83.36
N GLU A 317 -24.49 59.05 -83.74
CA GLU A 317 -24.25 57.76 -83.10
C GLU A 317 -23.28 57.90 -81.92
N PHE A 318 -23.67 57.41 -80.74
CA PHE A 318 -22.86 57.51 -79.53
C PHE A 318 -21.95 56.31 -79.28
N ASP A 319 -20.67 56.56 -79.05
CA ASP A 319 -19.72 55.60 -78.53
C ASP A 319 -19.02 56.15 -77.27
N TYR A 320 -18.66 55.27 -76.33
CA TYR A 320 -18.05 55.66 -75.06
C TYR A 320 -16.92 54.73 -74.63
N HIS A 321 -15.83 55.33 -74.18
CA HIS A 321 -14.71 54.68 -73.55
C HIS A 321 -14.44 55.31 -72.18
N ASP A 322 -14.23 54.50 -71.14
CA ASP A 322 -14.08 54.95 -69.73
C ASP A 322 -12.72 55.60 -69.39
N GLY A 323 -11.83 55.70 -70.38
CA GLY A 323 -10.49 56.27 -70.25
C GLY A 323 -9.44 55.34 -69.60
N TYR A 324 -9.82 54.15 -69.14
CA TYR A 324 -8.89 53.18 -68.53
C TYR A 324 -8.19 52.33 -69.59
N MET A 325 -6.86 52.40 -69.66
CA MET A 325 -6.06 51.77 -70.71
C MET A 325 -5.50 50.38 -70.39
N ARG A 326 -6.11 49.64 -69.45
CA ARG A 326 -5.66 48.28 -69.05
C ARG A 326 -6.10 47.15 -70.00
N ASN A 327 -7.15 47.34 -70.81
CA ASN A 327 -7.69 46.29 -71.70
C ASN A 327 -7.42 46.50 -73.20
N GLY A 328 -6.14 46.44 -73.59
CA GLY A 328 -5.72 46.31 -75.00
C GLY A 328 -5.67 47.63 -75.77
N LYS A 329 -4.47 48.01 -76.23
CA LYS A 329 -4.23 49.20 -77.07
C LYS A 329 -5.10 49.23 -78.35
N GLU A 330 -5.59 48.08 -78.79
CA GLU A 330 -6.34 47.89 -80.03
C GLU A 330 -7.81 48.35 -79.92
N ASN A 331 -8.46 48.28 -78.76
CA ASN A 331 -9.89 48.61 -78.61
C ASN A 331 -10.17 50.11 -78.80
N LEU A 332 -9.33 50.97 -78.23
CA LEU A 332 -9.46 52.42 -78.42
C LEU A 332 -9.10 52.85 -79.85
N GLU A 333 -8.09 52.23 -80.47
CA GLU A 333 -7.68 52.56 -81.85
C GLU A 333 -8.78 52.17 -82.87
N VAL A 334 -9.45 51.03 -82.70
CA VAL A 334 -10.59 50.62 -83.52
C VAL A 334 -11.76 51.61 -83.40
N ARG A 335 -12.08 52.05 -82.18
CA ARG A 335 -13.16 53.03 -81.95
C ARG A 335 -12.83 54.40 -82.53
N VAL A 336 -11.59 54.87 -82.38
CA VAL A 336 -11.13 56.13 -82.99
C VAL A 336 -11.20 56.07 -84.51
N ARG A 337 -10.86 54.93 -85.14
CA ARG A 337 -10.95 54.78 -86.62
C ARG A 337 -12.37 54.88 -87.16
N ARG A 338 -13.37 54.34 -86.44
CA ARG A 338 -14.77 54.33 -86.88
C ARG A 338 -15.55 55.58 -86.52
N SER A 339 -14.99 56.48 -85.73
CA SER A 339 -15.62 57.72 -85.30
C SER A 339 -15.25 58.89 -86.20
N ASP A 340 -16.14 59.87 -86.28
CA ASP A 340 -15.97 61.10 -87.06
C ASP A 340 -15.53 62.27 -86.17
N LEU A 341 -15.96 62.25 -84.90
CA LEU A 341 -15.58 63.22 -83.88
C LEU A 341 -15.26 62.49 -82.57
N ILE A 342 -14.12 62.83 -81.97
CA ILE A 342 -13.72 62.31 -80.66
C ILE A 342 -13.72 63.46 -79.66
N ILE A 343 -14.46 63.31 -78.57
CA ILE A 343 -14.49 64.26 -77.46
C ILE A 343 -13.73 63.64 -76.28
N CYS A 344 -12.78 64.38 -75.72
CA CYS A 344 -11.96 63.91 -74.61
C CYS A 344 -11.86 65.01 -73.54
N PRO A 345 -12.64 64.90 -72.44
CA PRO A 345 -12.49 65.77 -71.29
C PRO A 345 -11.14 65.55 -70.59
N VAL A 346 -10.50 66.60 -70.09
CA VAL A 346 -9.19 66.50 -69.40
C VAL A 346 -9.30 66.43 -67.87
N ASP A 347 -10.47 66.73 -67.29
CA ASP A 347 -10.72 66.69 -65.83
C ASP A 347 -10.85 65.27 -65.25
N CYS A 348 -11.30 64.31 -66.05
CA CYS A 348 -11.55 62.93 -65.61
C CYS A 348 -10.55 61.92 -66.19
N ASN A 349 -9.62 62.37 -67.03
CA ASN A 349 -8.64 61.52 -67.72
C ASN A 349 -7.22 61.80 -67.23
N SER A 350 -6.42 60.74 -67.08
CA SER A 350 -4.97 60.91 -66.81
C SER A 350 -4.29 61.66 -67.97
N HIS A 351 -3.26 62.45 -67.64
CA HIS A 351 -2.48 63.21 -68.63
C HIS A 351 -1.93 62.32 -69.77
N GLY A 352 -1.60 61.06 -69.47
CA GLY A 352 -1.16 60.07 -70.45
C GLY A 352 -2.26 59.57 -71.39
N ALA A 353 -3.52 59.47 -70.94
CA ALA A 353 -4.65 59.07 -71.76
C ALA A 353 -5.01 60.15 -72.78
N ALA A 354 -5.09 61.42 -72.35
CA ALA A 354 -5.41 62.54 -73.23
C ALA A 354 -4.35 62.73 -74.35
N LEU A 355 -3.05 62.65 -74.02
CA LEU A 355 -1.97 62.73 -75.00
C LEU A 355 -2.04 61.60 -76.05
N LYS A 356 -2.45 60.41 -75.63
CA LYS A 356 -2.51 59.25 -76.52
C LYS A 356 -3.71 59.29 -77.47
N VAL A 357 -4.88 59.75 -77.01
CA VAL A 357 -6.02 60.07 -77.88
C VAL A 357 -5.59 61.08 -78.94
N LYS A 358 -4.87 62.15 -78.55
CA LYS A 358 -4.34 63.16 -79.48
C LYS A 358 -3.39 62.55 -80.52
N LYS A 359 -2.49 61.64 -80.12
CA LYS A 359 -1.58 60.91 -81.04
C LYS A 359 -2.35 59.98 -82.00
N LEU A 360 -3.32 59.22 -81.50
CA LEU A 360 -4.14 58.30 -82.32
C LEU A 360 -5.00 59.05 -83.34
N CYS A 361 -5.59 60.18 -82.95
CA CYS A 361 -6.37 61.01 -83.86
C CYS A 361 -5.49 61.64 -84.95
N ARG A 362 -4.27 62.11 -84.62
CA ARG A 362 -3.29 62.58 -85.62
C ARG A 362 -2.86 61.48 -86.59
N LYS A 363 -2.62 60.25 -86.09
CA LYS A 363 -2.21 59.10 -86.92
C LYS A 363 -3.27 58.70 -87.95
N HIS A 364 -4.55 58.77 -87.60
CA HIS A 364 -5.69 58.36 -88.45
C HIS A 364 -6.44 59.53 -89.09
N ASN A 365 -5.88 60.74 -89.00
CA ASN A 365 -6.47 61.98 -89.51
C ASN A 365 -7.93 62.22 -89.05
N LYS A 366 -8.19 62.00 -87.75
CA LYS A 366 -9.52 62.15 -87.12
C LYS A 366 -9.66 63.44 -86.32
N THR A 367 -10.86 64.01 -86.31
CA THR A 367 -11.17 65.25 -85.56
C THR A 367 -11.27 64.96 -84.06
N VAL A 368 -10.49 65.67 -83.24
CA VAL A 368 -10.52 65.54 -81.78
C VAL A 368 -10.76 66.90 -81.12
N ARG A 369 -11.70 66.94 -80.15
CA ARG A 369 -11.94 68.09 -79.26
C ARG A 369 -11.57 67.73 -77.83
N MET A 370 -10.62 68.46 -77.27
CA MET A 370 -10.26 68.34 -75.85
C MET A 370 -11.08 69.34 -75.05
N LEU A 371 -11.77 68.88 -73.99
CA LEU A 371 -12.65 69.73 -73.17
C LEU A 371 -12.12 69.88 -71.75
N PRO A 372 -12.28 71.04 -71.10
CA PRO A 372 -11.80 71.25 -69.73
C PRO A 372 -12.63 70.51 -68.67
N SER A 373 -13.87 70.12 -68.98
CA SER A 373 -14.75 69.40 -68.05
C SER A 373 -15.53 68.28 -68.74
N SER A 374 -15.81 67.22 -67.99
CA SER A 374 -16.64 66.07 -68.32
C SER A 374 -18.12 66.30 -68.00
N SER A 375 -18.50 67.49 -67.56
CA SER A 375 -19.91 67.82 -67.30
C SER A 375 -20.76 67.70 -68.57
N LEU A 376 -22.06 67.42 -68.37
CA LEU A 376 -23.03 67.34 -69.48
C LEU A 376 -23.08 68.65 -70.28
N SER A 377 -22.95 69.81 -69.61
CA SER A 377 -22.99 71.13 -70.27
C SER A 377 -21.75 71.38 -71.14
N ALA A 378 -20.56 70.99 -70.69
CA ALA A 378 -19.32 71.17 -71.44
C ALA A 378 -19.32 70.35 -72.73
N ILE A 379 -19.85 69.12 -72.68
CA ILE A 379 -20.00 68.25 -73.85
C ILE A 379 -21.09 68.78 -74.79
N SER A 380 -22.21 69.29 -74.27
CA SER A 380 -23.26 69.91 -75.08
C SER A 380 -22.75 71.12 -75.86
N GLY A 381 -22.07 72.08 -75.20
CA GLY A 381 -21.48 73.23 -75.89
C GLY A 381 -20.46 72.83 -76.95
N ALA A 382 -19.62 71.83 -76.68
CA ALA A 382 -18.66 71.32 -77.64
C ALA A 382 -19.26 70.63 -78.86
N LEU A 383 -20.50 70.16 -78.78
CA LEU A 383 -21.21 69.56 -79.90
C LEU A 383 -21.91 70.62 -80.75
N PHE A 384 -22.56 71.60 -80.12
CA PHE A 384 -23.48 72.51 -80.79
C PHE A 384 -22.91 73.89 -81.18
N ASP A 385 -21.77 74.34 -80.64
CA ASP A 385 -21.10 75.59 -81.06
C ASP A 385 -19.87 75.33 -81.95
N VAL A 386 -19.80 75.92 -83.16
CA VAL A 386 -18.61 76.57 -83.81
C VAL A 386 -19.02 77.40 -85.05
N ALA A 387 -18.91 78.73 -84.90
CA ALA A 387 -18.43 79.67 -85.92
C ALA A 387 -16.88 79.77 -85.83
N GLU A 388 -16.20 79.72 -86.99
CA GLU A 388 -14.78 80.09 -87.30
C GLU A 388 -13.64 79.37 -86.51
N SER A 389 -12.58 78.82 -87.12
CA SER A 389 -11.69 79.46 -88.10
C SER A 389 -10.72 78.45 -88.76
N VAL A 390 -10.29 78.81 -89.97
CA VAL A 390 -9.28 78.20 -90.83
C VAL A 390 -7.88 78.77 -90.49
N LYS A 391 -6.86 77.88 -90.48
CA LYS A 391 -5.40 78.06 -90.66
C LYS A 391 -4.63 79.15 -89.88
N ASN A 392 -3.59 78.70 -89.18
CA ASN A 392 -2.20 78.78 -89.68
C ASN A 392 -1.51 77.43 -89.51
#